data_AF-A0A920NDA6-F1
#
_entry.id   AF-A0A920NDA6-F1
#
_cell.length_a   1.000
_cell.length_b   1.000
_cell.length_c   1.000
_cell.angle_alpha   90.00
_cell.angle_beta   90.00
_cell.angle_gamma   90.00
#
_symmetry.space_group_name_H-M   'P 1'
#
loop_
_entity.id
_entity.type
_entity.pdbx_description
1 polymer ?
#
loop_
_entity_poly.entity_id
_entity_poly.type
_entity_poly.pdbx_seq_one_letter_code
_entity_poly.pdbx_strand_id
1 'polypeptide(L)'
;MQTHVAYGDACGGMNAGAALLVGLFHRKKTGKGQRIDISQVEGLHQLGVHGSIEQSLTGQAPKRWVHGTQFLCHTEYLRVLIPIPGW
;
A
#
# COMPACT_ATOMS: atom_id res chain seq x y z
N MET A 1 18.54 13.18 15.08
CA MET A 1 17.28 12.57 15.54
C MET A 1 16.72 11.76 14.39
N GLN A 2 16.94 10.44 14.35
CA GLN A 2 16.30 9.56 13.36
C GLN A 2 14.87 9.33 13.82
N THR A 3 13.92 10.09 13.28
CA THR A 3 12.50 9.79 13.47
C THR A 3 12.17 8.63 12.53
N HIS A 4 12.28 7.41 13.02
CA HIS A 4 11.71 6.25 12.32
C HIS A 4 10.20 6.48 12.22
N VAL A 5 9.71 6.76 11.02
CA VAL A 5 8.29 7.01 10.80
C VAL A 5 7.56 5.68 10.93
N ALA A 6 6.67 5.58 11.92
CA ALA A 6 5.82 4.41 12.10
C ALA A 6 4.70 4.41 11.05
N TYR A 7 5.05 4.02 9.81
CA TYR A 7 4.11 3.98 8.68
C TYR A 7 2.85 3.16 8.97
N GLY A 8 2.98 2.07 9.75
CA GLY A 8 1.85 1.23 10.16
C GLY A 8 0.79 1.99 10.95
N ASP A 9 1.20 2.93 11.81
CA ASP A 9 0.27 3.72 12.60
C ASP A 9 -0.49 4.73 11.74
N ALA A 10 0.21 5.39 10.80
CA ALA A 10 -0.41 6.33 9.88
C ALA A 10 -1.39 5.63 8.91
N CYS A 11 -0.96 4.54 8.27
CA CYS A 11 -1.81 3.74 7.38
C CYS A 11 -2.98 3.10 8.14
N GLY A 12 -2.73 2.54 9.32
CA GLY A 12 -3.76 1.96 10.18
C GLY A 12 -4.80 2.99 10.60
N GLY A 13 -4.38 4.18 11.03
CA GLY A 13 -5.27 5.27 11.39
C GLY A 13 -6.14 5.75 10.23
N MET A 14 -5.56 5.91 9.03
CA MET A 14 -6.32 6.29 7.83
C MET A 14 -7.36 5.23 7.44
N ASN A 15 -6.97 3.95 7.41
CA ASN A 15 -7.89 2.86 7.09
C ASN A 15 -9.02 2.72 8.12
N ALA A 16 -8.70 2.83 9.41
CA ALA A 16 -9.69 2.81 10.48
C ALA A 16 -10.65 4.00 10.40
N GLY A 17 -10.15 5.20 10.08
CA GLY A 17 -10.98 6.38 9.87
C GLY A 17 -11.94 6.22 8.70
N ALA A 18 -11.46 5.73 7.55
CA ALA A 18 -12.30 5.45 6.39
C ALA A 18 -13.38 4.40 6.71
N ALA A 19 -13.00 3.28 7.34
CA ALA A 19 -13.93 2.23 7.72
C ALA A 19 -14.99 2.72 8.70
N LEU A 20 -14.62 3.58 9.67
CA LEU A 20 -15.56 4.19 10.61
C LEU A 20 -16.61 5.04 9.90
N LEU A 21 -16.20 5.88 8.95
CA LEU A 21 -17.13 6.71 8.17
C LEU A 21 -18.11 5.85 7.37
N VAL A 22 -17.63 4.77 6.75
CA VAL A 22 -18.47 3.79 6.04
C VAL A 22 -19.45 3.12 7.00
N GLY A 23 -19.00 2.69 8.18
CA GLY A 23 -19.84 2.07 9.20
C GLY A 23 -20.93 3.02 9.73
N LEU A 24 -20.60 4.30 9.94
CA LEU A 24 -21.57 5.32 10.34
C LEU A 24 -22.60 5.60 9.24
N PHE A 25 -22.18 5.66 7.98
CA PHE A 25 -23.09 5.80 6.85
C PHE A 25 -24.04 4.60 6.75
N HIS A 26 -23.51 3.38 6.88
CA HIS A 26 -24.31 2.16 6.92
C HIS A 26 -25.33 2.19 8.07
N ARG A 27 -24.91 2.58 9.28
CA ARG A 27 -25.80 2.72 10.44
C ARG A 27 -26.89 3.76 10.21
N LYS A 28 -26.58 4.89 9.57
CA LYS A 28 -27.59 5.92 9.24
C LYS A 28 -28.66 5.38 8.30
N LYS A 29 -28.28 4.54 7.32
CA LYS A 29 -29.22 3.99 6.33
C LYS A 29 -30.06 2.82 6.87
N THR A 30 -29.50 2.00 7.75
CA THR A 30 -30.09 0.70 8.13
C THR A 30 -30.51 0.62 9.60
N GLY A 31 -30.09 1.58 10.44
CA GLY A 31 -30.21 1.52 11.90
C GLY A 31 -29.25 0.54 12.58
N LYS A 32 -28.49 -0.27 11.83
CA LYS A 32 -27.63 -1.33 12.37
C LYS A 32 -26.16 -0.90 12.39
N GLY A 33 -25.52 -1.05 13.55
CA GLY A 33 -24.07 -0.89 13.69
C GLY A 33 -23.28 -2.07 13.12
N GLN A 34 -21.97 -1.91 13.04
CA GLN A 34 -21.03 -2.94 12.63
C GLN A 34 -19.79 -2.90 13.53
N ARG A 35 -19.15 -4.06 13.75
CA ARG A 35 -17.80 -4.13 14.33
C ARG A 35 -16.80 -4.04 13.18
N ILE A 36 -15.82 -3.16 13.35
CA ILE A 36 -14.75 -2.95 12.37
C ILE A 36 -13.47 -3.50 12.99
N ASP A 37 -12.80 -4.40 12.28
CA ASP A 37 -11.49 -4.94 12.63
C ASP A 37 -10.53 -4.58 11.48
N ILE A 38 -9.37 -4.02 11.82
CA ILE A 38 -8.40 -3.51 10.85
C ILE A 38 -7.03 -4.04 11.25
N SER A 39 -6.38 -4.72 10.31
CA SER A 39 -4.99 -5.12 10.44
C SER A 39 -4.07 -4.03 9.92
N GLN A 40 -3.08 -3.62 10.73
CA GLN A 40 -2.01 -2.74 10.27
C GLN A 40 -1.19 -3.37 9.15
N VAL A 41 -1.01 -4.70 9.17
CA VAL A 41 -0.26 -5.45 8.15
C VAL A 41 -0.98 -5.39 6.82
N GLU A 42 -2.30 -5.61 6.81
CA GLU A 42 -3.12 -5.50 5.60
C GLU A 42 -3.16 -4.05 5.10
N GLY A 43 -3.27 -3.09 6.03
CA GLY A 43 -3.25 -1.67 5.71
C GLY A 43 -1.95 -1.18 5.07
N LEU A 44 -0.83 -1.87 5.34
CA LEU A 44 0.47 -1.60 4.72
C LEU A 44 0.73 -2.43 3.46
N HIS A 45 -0.06 -3.46 3.19
CA HIS A 45 0.21 -4.42 2.12
C HIS A 45 0.39 -3.75 0.75
N GLN A 46 -0.37 -2.69 0.48
CA GLN A 46 -0.30 -1.92 -0.76
C GLN A 46 1.09 -1.30 -1.02
N LEU A 47 1.86 -1.01 0.03
CA LEU A 47 3.20 -0.43 -0.11
C LEU A 47 4.25 -1.47 -0.54
N GLY A 48 3.98 -2.76 -0.36
CA GLY A 48 4.87 -3.88 -0.73
C GLY A 48 4.29 -4.81 -1.80
N VAL A 49 3.16 -4.43 -2.40
CA VAL A 49 2.37 -5.33 -3.25
C VAL A 49 3.13 -5.79 -4.49
N HIS A 50 4.00 -4.94 -5.05
CA HIS A 50 4.79 -5.29 -6.24
C HIS A 50 5.67 -6.51 -6.03
N GLY A 51 6.41 -6.57 -4.91
CA GLY A 51 7.24 -7.72 -4.59
C GLY A 51 6.41 -8.98 -4.30
N SER A 52 5.24 -8.80 -3.67
CA SER A 52 4.32 -9.91 -3.38
C SER A 52 3.73 -10.51 -4.67
N ILE A 53 3.38 -9.66 -5.65
CA ILE A 53 2.90 -10.10 -6.97
C ILE A 53 4.01 -10.78 -7.76
N GLU A 54 5.21 -10.17 -7.84
CA GLU A 54 6.36 -10.75 -8.56
C GLU A 54 6.71 -12.13 -8.02
N GLN A 55 6.76 -12.28 -6.69
CA GLN A 55 7.00 -13.57 -6.05
C GLN A 55 5.89 -14.57 -6.33
N SER A 56 4.62 -14.14 -6.34
CA SER A 56 3.49 -15.02 -6.63
C SER A 56 3.53 -15.55 -8.07
N LEU A 57 4.03 -14.76 -9.01
CA LEU A 57 4.13 -15.14 -10.42
C LEU A 57 5.38 -15.97 -10.74
N THR A 58 6.49 -15.71 -10.07
CA THR A 58 7.81 -16.28 -10.42
C THR A 58 8.31 -17.33 -9.43
N GLY A 59 7.74 -17.40 -8.22
CA GLY A 59 8.22 -18.20 -7.11
C GLY A 59 9.52 -17.69 -6.47
N GLN A 60 10.11 -16.60 -6.98
CA GLN A 60 11.38 -16.06 -6.52
C GLN A 60 11.16 -14.92 -5.54
N ALA A 61 12.02 -14.83 -4.52
CA ALA A 61 11.97 -13.72 -3.57
C ALA A 61 12.27 -12.39 -4.29
N PRO A 62 11.53 -11.31 -3.99
CA PRO A 62 11.72 -10.03 -4.64
C PRO A 62 13.08 -9.45 -4.28
N LYS A 63 13.79 -8.91 -5.28
CA LYS A 63 15.08 -8.26 -5.05
C LYS A 63 14.86 -6.93 -4.34
N ARG A 64 15.67 -6.64 -3.31
CA ARG A 64 15.69 -5.32 -2.69
C ARG A 64 16.11 -4.28 -3.73
N TRP A 65 15.21 -3.36 -4.05
CA TRP A 65 15.52 -2.27 -4.96
C TRP A 65 16.42 -1.25 -4.27
N VAL A 66 17.45 -0.84 -4.99
CA VAL A 66 18.32 0.28 -4.64
C VAL A 66 18.01 1.38 -5.66
N HIS A 67 17.83 2.62 -5.20
CA HIS A 67 17.45 3.83 -5.96
C HIS A 67 17.47 3.71 -7.50
N GLY A 68 16.31 3.89 -8.17
CA GLY A 68 16.26 4.22 -9.61
C GLY A 68 15.65 3.20 -10.59
N THR A 69 15.17 2.04 -10.15
CA THR A 69 14.49 1.07 -11.03
C THR A 69 13.02 0.95 -10.67
N GLN A 70 12.18 1.72 -11.36
CA GLN A 70 10.73 1.69 -11.19
C GLN A 70 10.06 1.41 -12.54
N PHE A 71 9.55 0.18 -12.71
CA PHE A 71 8.47 -0.08 -13.67
C PHE A 71 7.15 0.08 -12.92
N LEU A 72 6.55 1.26 -13.04
CA LEU A 72 5.15 1.49 -12.69
C LEU A 72 4.31 1.32 -13.95
N CYS A 73 3.36 0.39 -13.91
CA CYS A 73 2.16 0.48 -14.73
C CYS A 73 1.03 1.02 -13.85
N HIS A 74 0.82 2.34 -13.81
CA HIS A 74 -0.51 2.94 -13.95
C HIS A 74 -0.46 4.46 -14.09
N THR A 75 -1.43 4.94 -14.88
CA THR A 75 -1.92 6.31 -15.08
C THR A 75 -1.41 7.37 -14.08
N GLU A 76 -0.88 8.47 -14.64
CA GLU A 76 -0.73 9.84 -14.09
C GLU A 76 0.69 10.37 -13.78
N TYR A 77 1.77 9.58 -13.68
CA TYR A 77 3.13 10.18 -13.70
C TYR A 77 4.16 9.30 -14.41
N LEU A 78 4.51 9.72 -15.63
CA LEU A 78 5.52 9.08 -16.46
C LEU A 78 6.93 9.56 -16.03
N ARG A 79 7.67 8.76 -15.27
CA ARG A 79 9.15 8.84 -15.30
C ARG A 79 9.68 7.66 -16.11
N VAL A 80 9.83 7.86 -17.42
CA VAL A 80 10.61 6.97 -18.28
C VAL A 80 12.09 7.29 -18.06
N LEU A 81 12.84 6.33 -17.50
CA LEU A 81 14.29 6.29 -17.68
C LEU A 81 14.59 5.19 -18.70
N ILE A 82 14.89 5.61 -19.93
CA ILE A 82 15.44 4.73 -20.97
C ILE A 82 16.82 4.28 -20.48
N PRO A 83 17.14 2.97 -20.42
CA PRO A 83 18.50 2.55 -20.17
C PRO A 83 19.38 2.97 -21.34
N ILE A 84 20.34 3.86 -21.10
CA ILE A 84 21.45 4.10 -22.03
C ILE A 84 22.39 2.89 -21.88
N PRO A 85 22.54 2.02 -22.90
CA PRO A 85 23.41 0.87 -22.76
C PRO A 85 24.87 1.34 -22.80
N GLY A 86 25.59 1.04 -21.71
CA GLY A 86 27.04 1.13 -21.62
C GLY A 86 27.56 2.45 -21.07
N TRP A 87 27.80 2.48 -19.75
CA TRP A 87 29.04 2.86 -19.06
C TRP A 87 29.02 2.21 -17.67
#